data_AF-R5TRJ3-F1
#
_entry.id   AF-R5TRJ3-F1
#
_cell.length_a   1.000
_cell.length_b   1.000
_cell.length_c   1.000
_cell.angle_alpha   90.00
_cell.angle_beta   90.00
_cell.angle_gamma   90.00
#
_symmetry.space_group_name_H-M   'P 1'
#
loop_
_entity.id
_entity.type
_entity.pdbx_description
1 polymer ?
#
loop_
_entity_poly.entity_id
_entity_poly.type
_entity_poly.pdbx_seq_one_letter_code
_entity_poly.pdbx_strand_id
1 'polypeptide(L)'
;MSEYITTYTGKYFNPTQPNPDLISIQDIAHALSLICRGNGHVQTFWSVGQHCICCAKEAAARGLSDRMVLACLLHDASECYMSDVPTPFKKELPEYQAQLNEIDHAMLLYDLENLLGEVQYGEIPDLQIDLDYTVRPFAEVEDEYLMLFAKYSGTAASKAVYLEDIADAFEECMDGWAQFLDTRTGEIVALSEDPYMACEEDQELWEEIDETDDYVRLPNQYELHEKSIMEKFAYEIGNQRVSEVLFDALRRRHPYRCFKDKINDLGISQIYYDYRNRTYINTAEEWCRNYHVPYRRKED
;
A
#
# COMPACT_ATOMS: atom_id res chain seq x y z
N MET A 1 26.96 14.72 4.85
CA MET A 1 26.03 13.58 4.94
C MET A 1 24.65 14.11 4.63
N SER A 2 23.78 13.30 4.03
CA SER A 2 22.38 13.72 3.84
C SER A 2 21.74 14.02 5.19
N GLU A 3 20.98 15.10 5.29
CA GLU A 3 20.23 15.48 6.50
C GLU A 3 18.86 14.80 6.57
N TYR A 4 18.51 14.02 5.54
CA TYR A 4 17.23 13.34 5.40
C TYR A 4 17.41 11.85 5.08
N ILE A 5 16.39 11.08 5.44
CA ILE A 5 16.15 9.72 4.96
C ILE A 5 15.12 9.75 3.82
N THR A 6 15.17 8.74 2.94
CA THR A 6 14.13 8.53 1.92
C THR A 6 13.17 7.48 2.45
N THR A 7 11.88 7.81 2.52
CA THR A 7 10.83 6.91 3.02
C THR A 7 10.37 5.92 1.95
N TYR A 8 9.49 4.98 2.32
CA TYR A 8 8.97 3.98 1.40
C TYR A 8 8.18 4.62 0.25
N THR A 9 7.35 5.63 0.54
CA THR A 9 6.63 6.39 -0.48
C THR A 9 7.51 7.42 -1.20
N GLY A 10 8.83 7.42 -0.98
CA GLY A 10 9.78 8.31 -1.65
C GLY A 10 9.87 9.72 -1.09
N LYS A 11 9.31 10.00 0.10
CA LYS A 11 9.42 11.32 0.75
C LYS A 11 10.81 11.50 1.36
N TYR A 12 11.29 12.74 1.44
CA TYR A 12 12.56 13.09 2.09
C TYR A 12 12.32 13.63 3.50
N PHE A 13 12.46 12.76 4.51
CA PHE A 13 12.16 13.09 5.90
C PHE A 13 13.42 13.40 6.70
N ASN A 14 13.42 14.48 7.50
CA ASN A 14 14.51 14.82 8.43
C ASN A 14 14.12 14.46 9.87
N PRO A 15 14.67 13.39 10.47
CA PRO A 15 14.31 12.98 11.84
C PRO A 15 14.69 13.99 12.93
N THR A 16 15.67 14.87 12.66
CA THR A 16 16.11 15.88 13.63
C THR A 16 15.30 17.17 13.57
N GLN A 17 14.56 17.37 12.48
CA GLN A 17 13.66 18.49 12.24
C GLN A 17 12.39 17.99 11.52
N PRO A 18 11.53 17.25 12.23
CA PRO A 18 10.38 16.59 11.61
C PRO A 18 9.39 17.64 11.06
N ASN A 19 8.98 17.46 9.81
CA ASN A 19 7.87 18.19 9.20
C ASN A 19 6.60 17.30 9.28
N PRO A 20 5.55 17.71 10.00
CA PRO A 20 4.29 16.96 10.09
C PRO A 20 3.67 16.60 8.73
N ASP A 21 3.79 17.47 7.73
CA ASP A 21 3.20 17.26 6.39
C ASP A 21 3.86 16.09 5.63
N LEU A 22 5.04 15.66 6.08
CA LEU A 22 5.75 14.52 5.50
C LEU A 22 5.44 13.19 6.20
N ILE A 23 4.68 13.22 7.30
CA ILE A 23 4.28 12.00 8.02
C ILE A 23 3.20 11.28 7.20
N SER A 24 3.44 10.00 6.90
CA SER A 24 2.53 9.15 6.12
C SER A 24 2.24 7.89 6.90
N ILE A 25 0.96 7.52 6.97
CA ILE A 25 0.57 6.26 7.62
C ILE A 25 1.08 5.04 6.86
N GLN A 26 1.23 5.15 5.53
CA GLN A 26 1.80 4.12 4.67
C GLN A 26 3.28 3.89 5.01
N ASP A 27 4.07 4.97 5.16
CA ASP A 27 5.47 4.87 5.59
C ASP A 27 5.60 4.25 6.99
N ILE A 28 4.70 4.61 7.92
CA ILE A 28 4.66 4.04 9.27
C ILE A 28 4.34 2.54 9.22
N ALA A 29 3.24 2.15 8.59
CA ALA A 29 2.79 0.76 8.52
C ALA A 29 3.86 -0.13 7.86
N HIS A 30 4.43 0.33 6.74
CA HIS A 30 5.47 -0.37 6.01
C HIS A 30 6.71 -0.57 6.88
N ALA A 31 7.28 0.50 7.45
CA ALA A 31 8.49 0.41 8.25
C ALA A 31 8.28 -0.44 9.52
N LEU A 32 7.19 -0.23 10.25
CA LEU A 32 6.92 -0.99 11.48
C LEU A 32 6.71 -2.49 11.21
N SER A 33 6.20 -2.87 10.03
CA SER A 33 6.06 -4.28 9.63
C SER A 33 7.42 -4.98 9.45
N LEU A 34 8.50 -4.22 9.20
CA LEU A 34 9.86 -4.69 8.94
C LEU A 34 10.81 -4.51 10.12
N ILE A 35 10.55 -3.54 11.02
CA ILE A 35 11.38 -3.31 12.21
C ILE A 35 11.11 -4.43 13.22
N CYS A 36 12.16 -5.17 13.57
CA CYS A 36 12.12 -6.23 14.57
C CYS A 36 12.19 -5.63 15.98
N ARG A 37 11.30 -6.08 16.88
CA ARG A 37 11.32 -5.68 18.30
C ARG A 37 12.59 -6.15 19.00
N GLY A 38 12.95 -5.41 20.04
CA GLY A 38 14.14 -5.69 20.84
C GLY A 38 15.42 -5.54 20.02
N ASN A 39 15.38 -4.75 18.95
CA ASN A 39 16.48 -4.57 18.01
C ASN A 39 17.05 -5.92 17.49
N GLY A 40 16.19 -6.92 17.28
CA GLY A 40 16.56 -8.23 16.76
C GLY A 40 17.13 -9.22 17.78
N HIS A 41 17.16 -8.88 19.08
CA HIS A 41 17.62 -9.78 20.14
C HIS A 41 16.56 -10.81 20.59
N VAL A 42 15.64 -11.20 19.71
CA VAL A 42 14.51 -12.11 19.97
C VAL A 42 14.75 -13.49 19.34
N GLN A 43 14.16 -14.55 19.90
CA GLN A 43 14.32 -15.92 19.38
C GLN A 43 13.63 -16.14 18.03
N THR A 44 12.56 -15.41 17.76
CA THR A 44 11.82 -15.42 16.49
C THR A 44 11.47 -13.98 16.10
N PHE A 45 11.39 -13.72 14.80
CA PHE A 45 11.07 -12.38 14.30
C PHE A 45 9.69 -11.95 14.78
N TRP A 46 9.63 -10.80 15.45
CA TRP A 46 8.40 -10.18 15.91
C TRP A 46 8.48 -8.71 15.56
N SER A 47 7.60 -8.23 14.69
CA SER A 47 7.70 -6.86 14.21
C SER A 47 7.04 -5.88 15.17
N VAL A 48 7.52 -4.64 15.16
CA VAL A 48 6.87 -3.55 15.91
C VAL A 48 5.42 -3.37 15.44
N GLY A 49 5.16 -3.55 14.14
CA GLY A 49 3.81 -3.52 13.59
C GLY A 49 2.87 -4.57 14.19
N GLN A 50 3.34 -5.81 14.38
CA GLN A 50 2.56 -6.88 15.03
C GLN A 50 2.23 -6.53 16.48
N HIS A 51 3.20 -5.99 17.23
CA HIS A 51 2.99 -5.51 18.60
C HIS A 51 1.93 -4.41 18.67
N CYS A 52 2.06 -3.37 17.84
CA CYS A 52 1.07 -2.28 17.77
C CYS A 52 -0.35 -2.78 17.45
N ILE A 53 -0.48 -3.75 16.54
CA ILE A 53 -1.76 -4.40 16.22
C ILE A 53 -2.31 -5.13 17.46
N CYS A 54 -1.48 -5.85 18.20
CA CYS A 54 -1.90 -6.53 19.44
C CYS A 54 -2.35 -5.54 20.51
N CYS A 55 -1.60 -4.44 20.72
CA CYS A 55 -2.00 -3.36 21.63
C CYS A 55 -3.37 -2.77 21.23
N ALA A 56 -3.60 -2.50 19.94
CA ALA A 56 -4.87 -1.99 19.45
C ALA A 56 -6.03 -2.99 19.64
N LYS A 57 -5.81 -4.28 19.35
CA LYS A 57 -6.81 -5.33 19.56
C LYS A 57 -7.17 -5.50 21.04
N GLU A 58 -6.17 -5.45 21.92
CA GLU A 58 -6.38 -5.49 23.36
C GLU A 58 -7.18 -4.28 23.85
N ALA A 59 -6.84 -3.07 23.41
CA ALA A 59 -7.60 -1.86 23.74
C ALA A 59 -9.07 -1.97 23.30
N ALA A 60 -9.32 -2.51 22.10
CA ALA A 60 -10.66 -2.74 21.59
C ALA A 60 -11.41 -3.83 22.38
N ALA A 61 -10.74 -4.93 22.74
CA ALA A 61 -11.32 -6.01 23.54
C ALA A 61 -11.68 -5.55 24.96
N ARG A 62 -10.90 -4.61 25.54
CA ARG A 62 -11.21 -3.91 26.79
C ARG A 62 -12.38 -2.93 26.68
N GLY A 63 -12.92 -2.69 25.48
CA GLY A 63 -14.01 -1.75 25.25
C GLY A 63 -13.61 -0.28 25.38
N LEU A 64 -12.33 0.05 25.16
CA LEU A 64 -11.86 1.44 25.18
C LEU A 64 -12.36 2.19 23.94
N SER A 65 -12.36 3.53 24.00
CA SER A 65 -12.81 4.37 22.88
C SER A 65 -11.96 4.18 21.63
N ASP A 66 -12.54 4.38 20.43
CA ASP A 66 -11.82 4.33 19.15
C ASP A 66 -10.54 5.17 19.14
N ARG A 67 -10.57 6.36 19.76
CA ARG A 67 -9.39 7.23 19.93
C ARG A 67 -8.27 6.54 20.71
N MET A 68 -8.59 5.77 21.74
CA MET A 68 -7.62 5.02 22.54
C MET A 68 -7.09 3.80 21.79
N VAL A 69 -7.94 3.13 21.01
CA VAL A 69 -7.50 2.05 20.12
C VAL A 69 -6.51 2.57 19.08
N LEU A 70 -6.81 3.70 18.45
CA LEU A 70 -5.91 4.38 17.53
C LEU A 70 -4.60 4.81 18.22
N ALA A 71 -4.67 5.28 19.48
CA ALA A 71 -3.49 5.60 20.28
C ALA A 71 -2.57 4.40 20.45
N CYS A 72 -3.15 3.24 20.79
CA CYS A 72 -2.41 2.00 20.98
C CYS A 72 -1.81 1.50 19.66
N LEU A 73 -2.48 1.72 18.53
CA LEU A 73 -1.91 1.42 17.21
C LEU A 73 -0.70 2.32 16.89
N LEU A 74 -0.79 3.62 17.18
CA LEU A 74 0.22 4.62 16.79
C LEU A 74 1.33 4.86 17.82
N HIS A 75 1.32 4.17 18.97
CA HIS A 75 2.21 4.52 20.09
C HIS A 75 3.71 4.43 19.76
N ASP A 76 4.11 3.44 18.98
CA ASP A 76 5.49 3.27 18.49
C ASP A 76 5.68 3.82 17.06
N ALA A 77 4.74 4.64 16.53
CA ALA A 77 4.84 5.18 15.16
C ALA A 77 6.14 5.95 14.90
N SER A 78 6.70 6.62 15.91
CA SER A 78 7.99 7.33 15.76
C SER A 78 9.16 6.42 15.39
N GLU A 79 9.08 5.12 15.69
CA GLU A 79 10.14 4.16 15.37
C GLU A 79 10.36 3.99 13.86
N CYS A 80 9.37 4.28 13.02
CA CYS A 80 9.57 4.26 11.57
C CYS A 80 10.66 5.23 11.10
N TYR A 81 10.87 6.35 11.81
CA TYR A 81 11.85 7.37 11.48
C TYR A 81 13.10 7.34 12.37
N MET A 82 12.99 6.75 13.57
CA MET A 82 14.04 6.76 14.60
C MET A 82 14.64 5.39 14.92
N SER A 83 14.07 4.31 14.37
CA SER A 83 14.28 2.91 14.75
C SER A 83 13.74 2.56 16.15
N ASP A 84 13.53 1.28 16.43
CA ASP A 84 13.21 0.77 17.77
C ASP A 84 14.33 1.12 18.75
N VAL A 85 14.00 1.91 19.78
CA VAL A 85 14.91 2.30 20.86
C VAL A 85 14.46 1.59 22.14
N PRO A 86 15.32 0.79 22.79
CA PRO A 86 14.96 0.04 23.99
C PRO A 86 14.35 0.91 25.10
N THR A 87 13.41 0.30 25.84
CA THR A 87 12.61 0.91 26.92
C THR A 87 13.37 1.83 27.91
N PRO A 88 14.64 1.56 28.30
CA PRO A 88 15.39 2.46 29.18
C PRO A 88 15.53 3.91 28.70
N PHE A 89 15.29 4.18 27.41
CA PHE A 89 15.47 5.50 26.79
C PHE A 89 14.16 6.29 26.57
N LYS A 90 12.98 5.69 26.79
CA LYS A 90 11.67 6.31 26.52
C LYS A 90 10.99 6.73 27.83
N LYS A 91 11.12 7.99 28.28
CA LYS A 91 10.32 8.53 29.39
C LYS A 91 9.89 9.98 29.16
N GLU A 92 8.58 10.22 29.31
CA GLU A 92 7.84 11.41 29.81
C GLU A 92 6.56 11.69 28.98
N LEU A 93 5.36 11.74 29.61
CA LEU A 93 4.18 12.64 29.41
C LEU A 93 2.93 12.11 30.20
N PRO A 94 1.91 12.93 30.60
CA PRO A 94 0.92 12.56 31.62
C PRO A 94 -0.44 12.00 31.12
N GLU A 95 -1.14 11.28 32.04
CA GLU A 95 -2.53 10.75 32.08
C GLU A 95 -3.06 9.94 30.87
N TYR A 96 -3.01 10.44 29.63
CA TYR A 96 -3.36 9.65 28.43
C TYR A 96 -2.41 8.47 28.23
N GLN A 97 -1.15 8.67 28.63
CA GLN A 97 -0.16 7.61 28.71
C GLN A 97 -0.53 6.51 29.69
N ALA A 98 -1.35 6.72 30.73
CA ALA A 98 -1.50 5.69 31.77
C ALA A 98 -2.13 4.39 31.24
N GLN A 99 -3.24 4.47 30.50
CA GLN A 99 -3.90 3.30 29.92
C GLN A 99 -3.13 2.71 28.73
N LEU A 100 -2.55 3.58 27.90
CA LEU A 100 -1.70 3.17 26.80
C LEU A 100 -0.45 2.45 27.30
N ASN A 101 0.24 3.03 28.28
CA ASN A 101 1.39 2.43 28.95
C ASN A 101 0.98 1.16 29.68
N GLU A 102 -0.22 1.07 30.26
CA GLU A 102 -0.69 -0.18 30.88
C GLU A 102 -0.80 -1.30 29.85
N ILE A 103 -1.40 -1.04 28.69
CA ILE A 103 -1.51 -2.02 27.59
C ILE A 103 -0.14 -2.36 27.01
N ASP A 104 0.69 -1.36 26.71
CA ASP A 104 2.03 -1.56 26.17
C ASP A 104 2.94 -2.30 27.17
N HIS A 105 2.89 -1.94 28.46
CA HIS A 105 3.62 -2.64 29.51
C HIS A 105 3.12 -4.07 29.69
N ALA A 106 1.80 -4.31 29.62
CA ALA A 106 1.27 -5.66 29.66
C ALA A 106 1.85 -6.49 28.50
N MET A 107 1.76 -5.99 27.28
CA MET A 107 2.33 -6.66 26.09
C MET A 107 3.83 -6.89 26.22
N LEU A 108 4.59 -5.91 26.73
CA LEU A 108 6.03 -6.05 26.95
C LEU A 108 6.37 -7.20 27.90
N LEU A 109 5.58 -7.43 28.96
CA LEU A 109 5.82 -8.56 29.87
C LEU A 109 5.66 -9.90 29.15
N TYR A 110 4.63 -10.05 28.32
CA TYR A 110 4.43 -11.24 27.51
C TYR A 110 5.50 -11.39 26.42
N ASP A 111 5.94 -10.29 25.78
CA ASP A 111 7.02 -10.30 24.80
C ASP A 111 8.33 -10.80 25.41
N LEU A 112 8.71 -10.31 26.59
CA LEU A 112 9.93 -10.75 27.28
C LEU A 112 9.89 -12.25 27.61
N GLU A 113 8.74 -12.76 28.08
CA GLU A 113 8.59 -14.18 28.38
C GLU A 113 8.62 -15.05 27.11
N ASN A 114 7.85 -14.70 26.07
CA ASN A 114 7.67 -15.54 24.89
C ASN A 114 8.82 -15.41 23.88
N LEU A 115 9.41 -14.22 23.74
CA LEU A 115 10.47 -13.96 22.76
C LEU A 115 11.87 -14.15 23.31
N LEU A 116 12.08 -13.92 24.61
CA LEU A 116 13.40 -14.03 25.27
C LEU A 116 13.49 -15.19 26.27
N GLY A 117 12.36 -15.78 26.68
CA GLY A 117 12.35 -16.79 27.75
C GLY A 117 12.61 -16.18 29.13
N GLU A 118 12.43 -14.87 29.28
CA GLU A 118 12.66 -14.17 30.54
C GLU A 118 11.44 -14.29 31.46
N VAL A 119 11.62 -14.96 32.59
CA VAL A 119 10.57 -15.09 33.61
C VAL A 119 10.29 -13.72 34.23
N GLN A 120 9.05 -13.25 34.09
CA GLN A 120 8.59 -12.01 34.71
C GLN A 120 8.15 -12.24 36.16
N TYR A 121 8.44 -11.28 37.04
CA TYR A 121 8.09 -11.35 38.46
C TYR A 121 7.06 -10.27 38.80
N GLY A 122 5.91 -10.64 39.37
CA GLY A 122 4.87 -9.69 39.79
C GLY A 122 3.46 -10.20 39.47
N GLU A 123 2.46 -9.32 39.60
CA GLU A 123 1.13 -9.54 39.03
C GLU A 123 1.21 -9.35 37.52
N ILE A 124 1.09 -10.46 36.78
CA ILE A 124 1.02 -10.43 35.30
C ILE A 124 -0.40 -10.01 34.92
N PRO A 125 -0.57 -8.95 34.10
CA PRO A 125 -1.89 -8.50 33.69
C PRO A 125 -2.61 -9.57 32.84
N ASP A 126 -3.88 -9.83 33.13
CA ASP A 126 -4.71 -10.66 32.25
C ASP A 126 -5.00 -9.89 30.94
N LEU A 127 -4.73 -10.54 29.81
CA LEU A 127 -5.10 -10.01 28.49
C LEU A 127 -6.52 -10.44 28.11
N GLN A 128 -7.21 -9.59 27.36
CA GLN A 128 -8.52 -9.90 26.77
C GLN A 128 -8.40 -10.53 25.38
N ILE A 129 -7.18 -10.66 24.86
CA ILE A 129 -6.86 -11.33 23.60
C ILE A 129 -5.88 -12.49 23.83
N ASP A 130 -5.94 -13.48 22.94
CA ASP A 130 -4.91 -14.52 22.84
C ASP A 130 -3.76 -14.00 21.97
N LEU A 131 -2.53 -14.06 22.49
CA LEU A 131 -1.33 -13.67 21.74
C LEU A 131 -0.82 -14.83 20.89
N ASP A 132 -0.69 -14.59 19.59
CA ASP A 132 -0.10 -15.51 18.61
C ASP A 132 1.23 -14.95 18.12
N TYR A 133 2.32 -15.55 18.59
CA TYR A 133 3.70 -15.19 18.24
C TYR A 133 4.20 -15.83 16.93
N THR A 134 3.30 -16.33 16.08
CA THR A 134 3.69 -16.82 14.76
C THR A 134 4.24 -15.70 13.88
N VAL A 135 5.33 -16.00 13.16
CA VAL A 135 5.93 -15.04 12.22
C VAL A 135 4.97 -14.83 11.06
N ARG A 136 4.44 -13.61 10.92
CA ARG A 136 3.60 -13.21 9.79
C ARG A 136 4.41 -12.49 8.70
N PRO A 137 4.08 -12.67 7.41
CA PRO A 137 4.65 -11.86 6.33
C PRO A 137 4.42 -10.36 6.56
N PHE A 138 5.40 -9.53 6.23
CA PHE A 138 5.31 -8.08 6.45
C PHE A 138 4.09 -7.46 5.75
N ALA A 139 3.75 -7.91 4.54
CA ALA A 139 2.59 -7.41 3.78
C ALA A 139 1.27 -7.63 4.54
N GLU A 140 1.08 -8.78 5.19
CA GLU A 140 -0.12 -9.04 5.99
C GLU A 140 -0.21 -8.16 7.23
N VAL A 141 0.94 -7.83 7.83
CA VAL A 141 1.03 -6.94 8.99
C VAL A 141 0.74 -5.50 8.56
N GLU A 142 1.32 -5.07 7.45
CA GLU A 142 1.14 -3.75 6.85
C GLU A 142 -0.34 -3.50 6.49
N ASP A 143 -0.97 -4.45 5.79
CA ASP A 143 -2.39 -4.37 5.41
C ASP A 143 -3.31 -4.28 6.63
N GLU A 144 -3.08 -5.13 7.66
CA GLU A 144 -3.90 -5.10 8.87
C GLU A 144 -3.70 -3.80 9.66
N TYR A 145 -2.47 -3.29 9.74
CA TYR A 145 -2.18 -2.03 10.42
C TYR A 145 -2.94 -0.87 9.76
N LEU A 146 -2.89 -0.77 8.43
CA LEU A 146 -3.62 0.24 7.65
C LEU A 146 -5.14 0.11 7.82
N MET A 147 -5.67 -1.12 7.81
CA MET A 147 -7.09 -1.37 8.05
C MET A 147 -7.53 -0.89 9.44
N LEU A 148 -6.77 -1.18 10.50
CA LEU A 148 -7.09 -0.73 11.85
C LEU A 148 -6.98 0.79 11.97
N PHE A 149 -5.97 1.40 11.34
CA PHE A 149 -5.85 2.85 11.32
C PHE A 149 -7.10 3.48 10.70
N ALA A 150 -7.47 3.10 9.47
CA ALA A 150 -8.64 3.64 8.78
C ALA A 150 -9.93 3.43 9.59
N LYS A 151 -10.08 2.28 10.23
CA LYS A 151 -11.24 1.97 11.08
C LYS A 151 -11.39 2.92 12.26
N TYR A 152 -10.30 3.25 12.96
CA TYR A 152 -10.34 3.97 14.23
C TYR A 152 -9.96 5.46 14.15
N SER A 153 -9.37 5.92 13.04
CA SER A 153 -9.08 7.34 12.77
C SER A 153 -10.32 8.13 12.32
N GLY A 154 -11.35 7.45 11.83
CA GLY A 154 -12.52 8.08 11.23
C GLY A 154 -12.27 8.68 9.84
N THR A 155 -11.08 8.48 9.24
CA THR A 155 -10.89 8.67 7.80
C THR A 155 -11.72 7.62 7.10
N ALA A 156 -12.63 8.03 6.20
CA ALA A 156 -13.47 7.09 5.45
C ALA A 156 -12.58 5.99 4.86
N ALA A 157 -12.84 4.74 5.23
CA ALA A 157 -12.09 3.61 4.70
C ALA A 157 -12.14 3.67 3.17
N SER A 158 -10.98 3.70 2.52
CA SER A 158 -10.89 3.74 1.07
C SER A 158 -11.74 2.62 0.49
N LYS A 159 -12.64 2.96 -0.43
CA LYS A 159 -13.60 2.00 -0.95
C LYS A 159 -12.86 0.99 -1.81
N ALA A 160 -13.13 -0.29 -1.59
CA ALA A 160 -12.52 -1.34 -2.41
C ALA A 160 -12.96 -1.25 -3.87
N VAL A 161 -11.99 -1.19 -4.77
CA VAL A 161 -12.17 -1.10 -6.23
C VAL A 161 -12.04 -2.45 -6.91
N TYR A 162 -12.60 -2.59 -8.10
CA TYR A 162 -12.39 -3.79 -8.91
C TYR A 162 -11.13 -3.63 -9.75
N LEU A 163 -10.27 -4.64 -9.76
CA LEU A 163 -9.08 -4.65 -10.62
C LEU A 163 -9.45 -4.53 -12.10
N GLU A 164 -10.60 -5.08 -12.48
CA GLU A 164 -11.15 -4.99 -13.82
C GLU A 164 -11.51 -3.53 -14.19
N ASP A 165 -12.03 -2.73 -13.26
CA ASP A 165 -12.35 -1.31 -13.54
C ASP A 165 -11.07 -0.49 -13.79
N ILE A 166 -9.99 -0.78 -13.07
CA ILE A 166 -8.68 -0.15 -13.30
C ILE A 166 -8.08 -0.63 -14.61
N ALA A 167 -8.18 -1.92 -14.92
CA ALA A 167 -7.70 -2.47 -16.18
C ALA A 167 -8.44 -1.89 -17.39
N ASP A 168 -9.76 -1.66 -17.27
CA ASP A 168 -10.57 -0.97 -18.27
C ASP A 168 -10.07 0.48 -18.45
N ALA A 169 -9.79 1.18 -17.35
CA ALA A 169 -9.23 2.54 -17.41
C ALA A 169 -7.85 2.59 -18.11
N PHE A 170 -6.99 1.59 -17.89
CA PHE A 170 -5.71 1.46 -18.62
C PHE A 170 -5.90 1.31 -20.12
N GLU A 171 -6.93 0.58 -20.55
CA GLU A 171 -7.26 0.42 -21.96
C GLU A 171 -7.83 1.72 -22.57
N GLU A 172 -8.61 2.47 -21.80
CA GLU A 172 -9.22 3.74 -22.22
C GLU A 172 -8.28 4.94 -22.11
N CYS A 173 -7.06 4.76 -21.59
CA CYS A 173 -6.08 5.82 -21.42
C CYS A 173 -5.73 6.51 -22.75
N MET A 174 -5.97 7.83 -22.83
CA MET A 174 -5.72 8.66 -24.01
C MET A 174 -4.53 9.60 -23.81
N ASP A 175 -3.82 9.92 -24.90
CA ASP A 175 -2.73 10.90 -24.86
C ASP A 175 -3.27 12.30 -24.50
N GLY A 176 -2.59 12.98 -23.58
CA GLY A 176 -3.01 14.29 -23.06
C GLY A 176 -4.17 14.25 -22.06
N TRP A 177 -4.53 13.07 -21.55
CA TRP A 177 -5.49 12.90 -20.46
C TRP A 177 -4.81 12.20 -19.28
N ALA A 178 -5.04 12.71 -18.08
CA ALA A 178 -4.64 12.10 -16.82
C ALA A 178 -5.85 11.42 -16.18
N GLN A 179 -5.64 10.23 -15.61
CA GLN A 179 -6.66 9.49 -14.88
C GLN A 179 -6.28 9.41 -13.40
N PHE A 180 -7.26 9.61 -12.53
CA PHE A 180 -7.10 9.56 -11.09
C PHE A 180 -8.18 8.67 -10.47
N LEU A 181 -7.81 7.88 -9.47
CA LEU A 181 -8.75 7.16 -8.62
C LEU A 181 -9.05 8.01 -7.39
N ASP A 182 -10.31 8.38 -7.18
CA ASP A 182 -10.79 8.87 -5.88
C ASP A 182 -10.91 7.68 -4.93
N THR A 183 -10.03 7.63 -3.93
CA THR A 183 -9.93 6.52 -2.99
C THR A 183 -11.14 6.44 -2.04
N ARG A 184 -11.89 7.53 -1.86
CA ARG A 184 -13.08 7.58 -0.99
C ARG A 184 -14.28 6.96 -1.70
N THR A 185 -14.48 7.31 -2.97
CA THR A 185 -15.65 6.91 -3.75
C THR A 185 -15.40 5.66 -4.59
N GLY A 186 -14.13 5.33 -4.83
CA GLY A 186 -13.68 4.26 -5.73
C GLY A 186 -13.93 4.57 -7.20
N GLU A 187 -14.16 5.84 -7.56
CA GLU A 187 -14.44 6.27 -8.93
C GLU A 187 -13.16 6.73 -9.63
N ILE A 188 -13.05 6.40 -10.92
CA ILE A 188 -11.94 6.85 -11.76
C ILE A 188 -12.40 8.05 -12.56
N VAL A 189 -11.70 9.17 -12.39
CA VAL A 189 -11.94 10.42 -13.12
C VAL A 189 -10.85 10.61 -14.17
N ALA A 190 -11.22 11.09 -15.34
CA ALA A 190 -10.30 11.39 -16.43
C ALA A 190 -10.35 12.89 -16.72
N LEU A 191 -9.21 13.55 -16.63
CA LEU A 191 -9.07 15.00 -16.80
C LEU A 191 -8.11 15.30 -17.94
N SER A 192 -8.44 16.31 -18.74
CA SER A 192 -7.54 16.82 -19.77
C SER A 192 -6.32 17.47 -19.11
N GLU A 193 -5.12 17.12 -19.58
CA GLU A 193 -3.88 17.80 -19.19
C GLU A 193 -3.74 19.17 -19.87
N ASP A 194 -4.52 19.45 -20.93
CA ASP A 194 -4.58 20.76 -21.56
C ASP A 194 -5.57 21.68 -20.80
N PRO A 195 -5.10 22.76 -20.13
CA PRO A 195 -5.94 23.67 -19.36
C PRO A 195 -6.98 24.42 -20.20
N TYR A 196 -6.75 24.56 -21.51
CA TYR A 196 -7.69 25.23 -22.41
C TYR A 196 -8.87 24.36 -22.83
N MET A 197 -8.78 23.04 -22.57
CA MET A 197 -9.83 22.07 -22.85
C MET A 197 -10.64 21.71 -21.60
N ALA A 198 -10.18 22.12 -20.41
CA ALA A 198 -10.84 21.87 -19.13
C ALA A 198 -12.06 22.79 -18.92
N CYS A 199 -13.17 22.22 -18.48
CA CYS A 199 -14.33 23.00 -18.03
C CYS A 199 -14.11 23.57 -16.60
N GLU A 200 -15.03 24.41 -16.11
CA GLU A 200 -14.94 24.96 -14.74
C GLU A 200 -14.92 23.83 -13.69
N GLU A 201 -15.73 22.77 -13.87
CA GLU A 201 -15.76 21.60 -12.97
C GLU A 201 -14.42 20.84 -12.95
N ASP A 202 -13.76 20.68 -14.12
CA ASP A 202 -12.46 20.02 -14.20
C ASP A 202 -11.37 20.85 -13.50
N GLN A 203 -11.45 22.18 -13.57
CA GLN A 203 -10.49 23.09 -12.92
C GLN A 203 -10.61 23.00 -11.40
N GLU A 204 -11.83 23.01 -10.86
CA GLU A 204 -12.07 22.81 -9.43
C GLU A 204 -11.56 21.44 -8.96
N LEU A 205 -11.74 20.40 -9.77
CA LEU A 205 -11.25 19.06 -9.43
C LEU A 205 -9.71 18.96 -9.48
N TRP A 206 -9.05 19.66 -10.40
CA TRP A 206 -7.58 19.78 -10.40
C TRP A 206 -7.07 20.45 -9.13
N GLU A 207 -7.73 21.51 -8.68
CA GLU A 207 -7.39 22.17 -7.41
C GLU A 207 -7.60 21.23 -6.22
N GLU A 208 -8.71 20.47 -6.18
CA GLU A 208 -8.95 19.46 -5.13
C GLU A 208 -7.89 18.35 -5.14
N ILE A 209 -7.50 17.84 -6.32
CA ILE A 209 -6.46 16.82 -6.47
C ILE A 209 -5.11 17.32 -5.95
N ASP A 210 -4.75 18.59 -6.21
CA ASP A 210 -3.50 19.17 -5.74
C ASP A 210 -3.51 19.47 -4.23
N GLU A 211 -4.69 19.70 -3.64
CA GLU A 211 -4.86 20.02 -2.22
C GLU A 211 -5.11 18.81 -1.31
N THR A 212 -5.45 17.64 -1.88
CA THR A 212 -5.86 16.45 -1.12
C THR A 212 -5.04 15.21 -1.48
N ASP A 213 -4.85 14.32 -0.51
CA ASP A 213 -4.24 13.00 -0.72
C ASP A 213 -5.30 11.92 -1.10
N ASP A 214 -6.54 12.33 -1.40
CA ASP A 214 -7.67 11.43 -1.65
C ASP A 214 -7.62 10.81 -3.07
N TYR A 215 -6.79 11.37 -3.96
CA TYR A 215 -6.69 10.99 -5.37
C TYR A 215 -5.35 10.36 -5.70
N VAL A 216 -5.38 9.19 -6.34
CA VAL A 216 -4.15 8.49 -6.78
C VAL A 216 -4.12 8.42 -8.30
N ARG A 217 -3.04 8.93 -8.91
CA ARG A 217 -2.87 8.93 -10.35
C ARG A 217 -2.64 7.52 -10.92
N LEU A 218 -3.40 7.15 -11.94
CA LEU A 218 -3.19 5.91 -12.70
C LEU A 218 -2.01 6.06 -13.68
N PRO A 219 -1.31 4.96 -14.02
CA PRO A 219 -0.24 4.98 -15.01
C PRO A 219 -0.75 5.45 -16.38
N ASN A 220 0.05 6.27 -17.06
CA ASN A 220 -0.26 6.69 -18.42
C ASN A 220 0.12 5.62 -19.46
N GLN A 221 -0.30 5.83 -20.72
CA GLN A 221 -0.01 4.92 -21.83
C GLN A 221 1.48 4.59 -22.04
N TYR A 222 2.40 5.48 -21.66
CA TYR A 222 3.83 5.26 -21.80
C TYR A 222 4.38 4.35 -20.70
N GLU A 223 3.85 4.49 -19.47
CA GLU A 223 4.21 3.69 -18.30
C GLU A 223 3.66 2.26 -18.36
N LEU A 224 2.51 2.06 -19.00
CA LEU A 224 1.94 0.73 -19.25
C LEU A 224 2.78 -0.13 -20.21
N HIS A 225 3.73 0.49 -20.93
CA HIS A 225 4.68 -0.18 -21.82
C HIS A 225 4.02 -1.19 -22.80
N GLU A 226 2.96 -0.77 -23.50
CA GLU A 226 2.14 -1.66 -24.34
C GLU A 226 2.96 -2.43 -25.39
N LYS A 227 4.02 -1.83 -25.93
CA LYS A 227 4.98 -2.52 -26.81
C LYS A 227 5.59 -3.75 -26.16
N SER A 228 5.98 -3.68 -24.89
CA SER A 228 6.55 -4.81 -24.15
C SER A 228 5.52 -5.92 -23.95
N ILE A 229 4.24 -5.59 -23.77
CA ILE A 229 3.14 -6.58 -23.71
C ILE A 229 3.03 -7.31 -25.05
N MET A 230 3.09 -6.59 -26.18
CA MET A 230 3.07 -7.20 -27.52
C MET A 230 4.28 -8.12 -27.77
N GLU A 231 5.47 -7.71 -27.34
CA GLU A 231 6.69 -8.52 -27.48
C GLU A 231 6.63 -9.79 -26.62
N LYS A 232 6.17 -9.69 -25.37
CA LYS A 232 5.97 -10.85 -24.49
C LYS A 232 4.94 -11.82 -25.06
N PHE A 233 3.80 -11.31 -25.54
CA PHE A 233 2.80 -12.14 -26.21
C PHE A 233 3.38 -12.87 -27.43
N ALA A 234 4.09 -12.15 -28.30
CA ALA A 234 4.71 -12.74 -29.48
C ALA A 234 5.71 -13.85 -29.13
N TYR A 235 6.42 -13.71 -28.00
CA TYR A 235 7.32 -14.73 -27.48
C TYR A 235 6.58 -15.94 -26.89
N GLU A 236 5.52 -15.71 -26.12
CA GLU A 236 4.84 -16.73 -25.31
C GLU A 236 3.75 -17.51 -26.06
N ILE A 237 3.36 -17.10 -27.26
CA ILE A 237 2.29 -17.75 -28.05
C ILE A 237 2.57 -19.21 -28.44
N GLY A 238 3.81 -19.68 -28.28
CA GLY A 238 4.20 -21.08 -28.45
C GLY A 238 4.26 -21.57 -29.90
N ASN A 239 3.91 -20.74 -30.89
CA ASN A 239 4.02 -21.06 -32.31
C ASN A 239 5.11 -20.20 -32.96
N GLN A 240 6.23 -20.83 -33.32
CA GLN A 240 7.41 -20.13 -33.85
C GLN A 240 7.11 -19.32 -35.12
N ARG A 241 6.30 -19.84 -36.05
CA ARG A 241 5.96 -19.12 -37.28
C ARG A 241 5.12 -17.88 -36.98
N VAL A 242 4.18 -17.99 -36.05
CA VAL A 242 3.36 -16.85 -35.63
C VAL A 242 4.22 -15.82 -34.90
N SER A 243 5.09 -16.27 -33.99
CA SER A 243 6.04 -15.43 -33.26
C SER A 243 6.90 -14.59 -34.21
N GLU A 244 7.51 -15.22 -35.22
CA GLU A 244 8.33 -14.53 -36.23
C GLU A 244 7.53 -13.46 -36.98
N VAL A 245 6.30 -13.77 -37.40
CA VAL A 245 5.41 -12.83 -38.09
C VAL A 245 5.07 -11.62 -37.21
N LEU A 246 4.79 -11.84 -35.93
CA LEU A 246 4.46 -10.78 -34.97
C LEU A 246 5.68 -9.90 -34.66
N PHE A 247 6.87 -10.49 -34.44
CA PHE A 247 8.10 -9.72 -34.23
C PHE A 247 8.48 -8.88 -35.45
N ASP A 248 8.32 -9.42 -36.66
CA ASP A 248 8.54 -8.65 -37.88
C ASP A 248 7.55 -7.51 -38.04
N ALA A 249 6.31 -7.65 -37.57
CA ALA A 249 5.33 -6.57 -37.54
C ALA A 249 5.77 -5.45 -36.57
N LEU A 250 6.29 -5.81 -35.40
CA LEU A 250 6.76 -4.86 -34.37
C LEU A 250 8.03 -4.08 -34.77
N ARG A 251 8.76 -4.53 -35.80
CA ARG A 251 9.92 -3.82 -36.36
C ARG A 251 9.56 -2.83 -37.48
N ARG A 252 8.32 -2.85 -37.97
CA ARG A 252 7.89 -2.00 -39.09
C ARG A 252 7.51 -0.60 -38.62
N ARG A 253 7.33 0.29 -39.61
CA ARG A 253 6.72 1.61 -39.41
C ARG A 253 5.28 1.41 -38.94
N HIS A 254 4.89 2.11 -37.86
CA HIS A 254 3.60 1.93 -37.17
C HIS A 254 3.42 0.53 -36.56
N PRO A 255 4.30 0.12 -35.63
CA PRO A 255 4.37 -1.26 -35.13
C PRO A 255 3.04 -1.75 -34.52
N TYR A 256 2.35 -0.90 -33.75
CA TYR A 256 1.04 -1.21 -33.17
C TYR A 256 -0.01 -1.58 -34.22
N ARG A 257 -0.11 -0.78 -35.29
CA ARG A 257 -1.05 -1.04 -36.38
C ARG A 257 -0.69 -2.31 -37.13
N CYS A 258 0.58 -2.48 -37.49
CA CYS A 258 1.05 -3.68 -38.18
C CYS A 258 0.82 -4.95 -37.35
N PHE A 259 1.04 -4.90 -36.04
CA PHE A 259 0.77 -6.01 -35.14
C PHE A 259 -0.73 -6.34 -35.09
N LYS A 260 -1.59 -5.33 -34.91
CA LYS A 260 -3.06 -5.49 -34.93
C LYS A 260 -3.56 -6.10 -36.25
N ASP A 261 -3.01 -5.65 -37.38
CA ASP A 261 -3.33 -6.24 -38.69
C ASP A 261 -2.95 -7.73 -38.74
N LYS A 262 -1.78 -8.11 -38.19
CA LYS A 262 -1.31 -9.50 -38.23
C LYS A 262 -2.08 -10.44 -37.31
N ILE A 263 -2.43 -10.02 -36.09
CA ILE A 263 -3.26 -10.85 -35.21
C ILE A 263 -4.65 -11.11 -35.83
N ASN A 264 -5.20 -10.11 -36.55
CA ASN A 264 -6.46 -10.25 -37.30
C ASN A 264 -6.32 -11.22 -38.48
N ASP A 265 -5.27 -11.05 -39.31
CA ASP A 265 -4.98 -11.95 -40.44
C ASP A 265 -4.82 -13.41 -39.99
N LEU A 266 -4.24 -13.62 -38.80
CA LEU A 266 -3.97 -14.94 -38.23
C LEU A 266 -5.15 -15.51 -37.43
N GLY A 267 -6.21 -14.73 -37.18
CA GLY A 267 -7.38 -15.15 -36.39
C GLY A 267 -7.09 -15.35 -34.90
N ILE A 268 -6.07 -14.68 -34.36
CA ILE A 268 -5.63 -14.80 -32.96
C ILE A 268 -5.91 -13.54 -32.12
N SER A 269 -6.71 -12.60 -32.66
CA SER A 269 -6.97 -11.32 -32.00
C SER A 269 -7.57 -11.49 -30.60
N GLN A 270 -8.55 -12.38 -30.43
CA GLN A 270 -9.14 -12.63 -29.11
C GLN A 270 -8.09 -13.13 -28.12
N ILE A 271 -7.22 -14.06 -28.54
CA ILE A 271 -6.14 -14.60 -27.70
C ILE A 271 -5.19 -13.49 -27.23
N TYR A 272 -4.88 -12.54 -28.12
CA TYR A 272 -4.07 -11.37 -27.76
C TYR A 272 -4.79 -10.43 -26.77
N TYR A 273 -6.06 -10.11 -27.02
CA TYR A 273 -6.82 -9.22 -26.15
C TYR A 273 -7.04 -9.82 -24.75
N ASP A 274 -7.31 -11.13 -24.67
CA ASP A 274 -7.39 -11.85 -23.39
C ASP A 274 -6.04 -11.83 -22.66
N TYR A 275 -4.93 -12.02 -23.38
CA TYR A 275 -3.58 -11.93 -22.83
C TYR A 275 -3.26 -10.53 -22.29
N ARG A 276 -3.59 -9.50 -23.07
CA ARG A 276 -3.37 -8.09 -22.72
C ARG A 276 -4.19 -7.72 -21.50
N ASN A 277 -5.48 -8.04 -21.47
CA ASN A 277 -6.37 -7.75 -20.34
C ASN A 277 -5.84 -8.40 -19.05
N ARG A 278 -5.43 -9.67 -19.11
CA ARG A 278 -4.80 -10.34 -17.95
C ARG A 278 -3.53 -9.65 -17.48
N THR A 279 -2.73 -9.11 -18.41
CA THR A 279 -1.53 -8.32 -18.05
C THR A 279 -1.93 -7.02 -17.37
N TYR A 280 -2.95 -6.31 -17.86
CA TYR A 280 -3.47 -5.11 -17.20
C TYR A 280 -4.04 -5.38 -15.81
N ILE A 281 -4.78 -6.47 -15.62
CA ILE A 281 -5.26 -6.87 -14.28
C ILE A 281 -4.09 -7.10 -13.32
N ASN A 282 -3.03 -7.79 -13.76
CA ASN A 282 -1.85 -8.00 -12.93
C ASN A 282 -1.14 -6.67 -12.61
N THR A 283 -1.01 -5.78 -13.60
CA THR A 283 -0.45 -4.43 -13.38
C THR A 283 -1.32 -3.59 -12.45
N ALA A 284 -2.65 -3.69 -12.55
CA ALA A 284 -3.59 -3.02 -11.66
C ALA A 284 -3.46 -3.55 -10.22
N GLU A 285 -3.25 -4.85 -10.06
CA GLU A 285 -3.02 -5.48 -8.75
C GLU A 285 -1.71 -4.98 -8.12
N GLU A 286 -0.62 -4.95 -8.90
CA GLU A 286 0.66 -4.39 -8.45
C GLU A 286 0.53 -2.89 -8.11
N TRP A 287 -0.18 -2.12 -8.94
CA TRP A 287 -0.45 -0.71 -8.69
C TRP A 287 -1.26 -0.53 -7.39
N CYS A 288 -2.36 -1.25 -7.20
CA CYS A 288 -3.17 -1.16 -5.98
C CYS A 288 -2.35 -1.49 -4.73
N ARG A 289 -1.47 -2.49 -4.79
CA ARG A 289 -0.56 -2.83 -3.69
C ARG A 289 0.42 -1.70 -3.39
N ASN A 290 1.02 -1.10 -4.43
CA ASN A 290 2.00 -0.02 -4.26
C ASN A 290 1.39 1.26 -3.70
N TYR A 291 0.12 1.53 -4.01
CA TYR A 291 -0.62 2.71 -3.55
C TYR A 291 -1.61 2.41 -2.42
N HIS A 292 -1.55 1.20 -1.85
CA HIS A 292 -2.41 0.71 -0.76
C HIS A 292 -3.91 0.92 -0.98
N VAL A 293 -4.35 0.84 -2.23
CA VAL A 293 -5.75 0.92 -2.61
C VAL A 293 -6.38 -0.45 -2.34
N PRO A 294 -7.42 -0.56 -1.49
CA PRO A 294 -8.11 -1.83 -1.29
C PRO A 294 -8.75 -2.30 -2.60
N TYR A 295 -8.59 -3.57 -2.96
CA TYR A 295 -9.08 -4.10 -4.23
C TYR A 295 -9.74 -5.46 -4.11
N ARG A 296 -10.53 -5.81 -5.12
CA ARG A 296 -11.21 -7.11 -5.29
C ARG A 296 -11.30 -7.45 -6.78
N ARG A 297 -11.64 -8.70 -7.08
CA ARG A 297 -11.95 -9.14 -8.45
C ARG A 297 -13.47 -9.25 -8.62
N LYS A 298 -13.96 -8.99 -9.83
CA LYS A 298 -15.33 -9.33 -10.21
C LYS A 298 -15.40 -10.87 -10.23
N GLU A 299 -16.22 -11.48 -9.36
CA GLU A 299 -16.46 -12.92 -9.45
C GLU A 299 -17.17 -13.21 -10.79
N ASP A 300 -16.69 -14.24 -11.51
CA ASP A 300 -17.31 -14.77 -12.74
C ASP A 300 -18.67 -15.44 -12.48
#